data_AF-A0A2P0QL45-F1
#
_entry.id   AF-A0A2P0QL45-F1
#
_cell.length_a   1.000
_cell.length_b   1.000
_cell.length_c   1.000
_cell.angle_alpha   90.00
_cell.angle_beta   90.00
_cell.angle_gamma   90.00
#
_symmetry.space_group_name_H-M   'P 1'
#
loop_
_entity.id
_entity.type
_entity.pdbx_description
1 polymer ?
#
loop_
_entity_poly.entity_id
_entity_poly.type
_entity_poly.pdbx_seq_one_letter_code
_entity_poly.pdbx_strand_id
1 'polypeptide(L)'
;TGCTVALADNYAGLLTLLDKYVDLKYIPTLADVRHIQKVDVSFVEGSVCINDKLAVEEIKETREKSAVVVALGGCACYGNITRFSRGGQQNQPAHEAYLPIGDIIKV
;
A
#
# COMPACT_ATOMS: atom_id res chain seq x y z
N THR A 1 -1.11 8.55 0.34
CA THR A 1 0.30 8.92 0.12
C THR A 1 0.90 9.78 1.22
N GLY A 2 0.40 9.75 2.47
CA GLY A 2 1.09 10.39 3.59
C GLY A 2 2.28 9.57 4.08
N CYS A 3 2.19 8.23 4.02
CA CYS A 3 3.26 7.36 4.50
C CYS A 3 4.46 7.38 3.55
N THR A 4 4.22 7.44 2.24
CA THR A 4 5.29 7.62 1.26
C THR A 4 6.02 8.97 1.41
N VAL A 5 5.30 10.05 1.74
CA VAL A 5 5.93 11.34 2.06
C VAL A 5 6.80 11.19 3.31
N ALA A 6 6.30 10.55 4.36
CA ALA A 6 7.10 10.30 5.58
C ALA A 6 8.35 9.43 5.31
N LEU A 7 8.30 8.52 4.33
CA LEU A 7 9.51 7.81 3.86
C LEU A 7 10.50 8.77 3.17
N ALA A 8 10.01 9.66 2.30
CA ALA A 8 10.82 10.67 1.62
C ALA A 8 11.43 11.72 2.58
N ASP A 9 10.77 11.99 3.70
CA ASP A 9 11.24 12.90 4.75
C ASP A 9 12.47 12.34 5.53
N ASN A 10 13.00 11.18 5.16
CA ASN A 10 14.35 10.76 5.57
C ASN A 10 15.46 11.51 4.80
N TYR A 11 15.11 12.38 3.84
CA TYR A 11 16.02 13.23 3.07
C TYR A 11 17.21 12.45 2.48
N ALA A 12 18.45 12.87 2.75
CA ALA A 12 19.66 12.18 2.28
C ALA A 12 19.78 10.73 2.79
N GLY A 13 19.10 10.38 3.89
CA GLY A 13 19.01 9.01 4.37
C GLY A 13 18.30 8.09 3.37
N LEU A 14 17.22 8.57 2.72
CA LEU A 14 16.55 7.80 1.68
C LEU A 14 17.46 7.59 0.47
N LEU A 15 18.20 8.63 0.04
CA LEU A 15 19.17 8.49 -1.06
C LEU A 15 20.26 7.48 -0.71
N THR A 16 20.78 7.52 0.51
CA THR A 16 21.77 6.53 0.99
C THR A 16 21.19 5.11 0.99
N LEU A 17 19.91 4.97 1.35
CA LEU A 17 19.20 3.69 1.33
C LEU A 17 19.10 3.13 -0.09
N LEU A 18 18.66 3.96 -1.04
CA LEU A 18 18.51 3.61 -2.45
C LEU A 18 19.85 3.34 -3.14
N ASP A 19 20.91 4.07 -2.79
CA ASP A 19 22.22 3.91 -3.41
C ASP A 19 22.95 2.64 -2.97
N LYS A 20 22.76 2.21 -1.71
CA LYS A 20 23.61 1.18 -1.09
C LYS A 20 22.90 -0.09 -0.67
N TYR A 21 21.60 -0.02 -0.39
CA TYR A 21 20.92 -1.10 0.34
C TYR A 21 19.63 -1.58 -0.34
N VAL A 22 18.96 -0.75 -1.14
CA VAL A 22 17.65 -1.06 -1.69
C VAL A 22 17.58 -0.78 -3.19
N ASP A 23 17.23 -1.81 -3.94
CA ASP A 23 16.86 -1.71 -5.35
C ASP A 23 15.34 -1.52 -5.46
N LEU A 24 14.91 -0.29 -5.72
CA LEU A 24 13.50 0.10 -5.73
C LEU A 24 12.79 -0.38 -7.00
N LYS A 25 12.06 -1.50 -6.89
CA LYS A 25 11.40 -2.15 -8.04
C LYS A 25 10.03 -1.59 -8.41
N TYR A 26 9.27 -1.09 -7.44
CA TYR A 26 7.89 -0.66 -7.67
C TYR A 26 7.48 0.41 -6.66
N ILE A 27 7.12 1.59 -7.18
CA ILE A 27 6.51 2.67 -6.42
C ILE A 27 5.79 3.61 -7.41
N PRO A 28 4.47 3.49 -7.62
CA PRO A 28 3.75 4.23 -8.65
C PRO A 28 3.92 5.76 -8.58
N THR A 29 4.22 6.29 -7.39
CA THR A 29 4.47 7.72 -7.17
C THR A 29 5.81 8.22 -7.71
N LEU A 30 6.85 7.36 -7.76
CA LEU A 30 8.23 7.77 -8.08
C LEU A 30 8.84 7.04 -9.30
N ALA A 31 8.22 5.98 -9.79
CA ALA A 31 8.76 5.15 -10.88
C ALA A 31 7.69 4.74 -11.89
N ASP A 32 8.11 4.51 -13.14
CA ASP A 32 7.22 4.20 -14.27
C ASP A 32 6.81 2.72 -14.39
N VAL A 33 7.26 1.87 -13.46
CA VAL A 33 6.88 0.45 -13.43
C VAL A 33 5.38 0.34 -13.14
N ARG A 34 4.63 -0.30 -14.05
CA ARG A 34 3.15 -0.31 -14.02
C ARG A 34 2.52 -1.48 -13.29
N HIS A 35 3.29 -2.53 -13.02
CA HIS A 35 2.78 -3.77 -12.42
C HIS A 35 3.60 -4.16 -11.19
N ILE A 36 2.96 -4.83 -10.23
CA ILE A 36 3.61 -5.29 -9.00
C ILE A 36 4.75 -6.26 -9.36
N GLN A 37 5.93 -6.00 -8.81
CA GLN A 37 7.15 -6.80 -9.06
C GLN A 37 7.39 -7.79 -7.93
N LYS A 38 8.17 -8.85 -8.19
CA LYS A 38 8.65 -9.75 -7.15
C LYS A 38 9.73 -9.05 -6.33
N VAL A 39 9.59 -9.01 -5.01
CA VAL A 39 10.46 -8.26 -4.10
C VAL A 39 10.68 -8.98 -2.77
N ASP A 40 11.75 -8.61 -2.07
CA ASP A 40 12.02 -9.12 -0.72
C ASP A 40 11.11 -8.48 0.32
N VAL A 41 10.87 -7.16 0.21
CA VAL A 41 10.06 -6.40 1.15
C VAL A 41 9.10 -5.49 0.38
N SER A 42 7.81 -5.57 0.72
CA SER A 42 6.79 -4.63 0.25
C SER A 42 6.29 -3.75 1.39
N PHE A 43 6.37 -2.44 1.20
CA PHE A 43 5.70 -1.47 2.05
C PHE A 43 4.32 -1.16 1.46
N VAL A 44 3.27 -1.51 2.18
CA VAL A 44 1.89 -1.31 1.75
C VAL A 44 1.26 -0.22 2.63
N GLU A 45 0.92 0.92 2.04
CA GLU A 45 0.13 1.96 2.70
C GLU A 45 -1.35 1.89 2.31
N GLY A 46 -2.23 2.35 3.19
CA GLY A 46 -3.68 2.41 2.93
C GLY A 46 -4.44 1.12 3.31
N SER A 47 -5.74 1.27 3.49
CA SER A 47 -6.69 0.16 3.64
C SER A 47 -7.24 -0.27 2.28
N VAL A 48 -7.79 -1.48 2.17
CA VAL A 48 -8.34 -2.02 0.92
C VAL A 48 -9.85 -1.79 0.87
N CYS A 49 -10.33 -1.17 -0.22
CA CYS A 49 -11.76 -1.14 -0.54
C CYS A 49 -12.18 -2.53 -1.06
N ILE A 50 -13.01 -3.27 -0.32
CA ILE A 50 -13.41 -4.62 -0.75
C ILE A 50 -14.44 -4.62 -1.89
N ASN A 51 -15.06 -3.47 -2.16
CA ASN A 51 -15.95 -3.26 -3.30
C ASN A 51 -15.17 -2.98 -4.60
N ASP A 52 -13.88 -2.65 -4.51
CA ASP A 52 -13.00 -2.44 -5.66
C ASP A 52 -12.23 -3.73 -5.98
N LYS A 53 -12.59 -4.37 -7.09
CA LYS A 53 -11.99 -5.63 -7.51
C LYS A 53 -10.47 -5.51 -7.71
N LEU A 54 -10.00 -4.43 -8.33
CA LEU A 54 -8.58 -4.26 -8.63
C LEU A 54 -7.78 -4.11 -7.35
N ALA A 55 -8.28 -3.34 -6.39
CA ALA A 55 -7.63 -3.16 -5.08
C ALA A 55 -7.46 -4.50 -4.33
N VAL A 56 -8.46 -5.39 -4.42
CA VAL A 56 -8.40 -6.72 -3.81
C VAL A 56 -7.42 -7.65 -4.55
N GLU A 57 -7.34 -7.55 -5.88
CA GLU A 57 -6.38 -8.32 -6.67
C GLU A 57 -4.93 -7.86 -6.41
N GLU A 58 -4.68 -6.55 -6.40
CA GLU A 58 -3.36 -5.96 -6.17
C GLU A 58 -2.79 -6.29 -4.78
N ILE A 59 -3.62 -6.29 -3.71
CA ILE A 59 -3.12 -6.65 -2.38
C ILE A 59 -2.76 -8.14 -2.27
N LYS A 60 -3.51 -9.01 -2.96
CA LYS A 60 -3.21 -10.46 -3.02
C LYS A 60 -1.96 -10.72 -3.83
N GLU A 61 -1.84 -10.10 -5.00
CA GLU A 61 -0.65 -10.16 -5.84
C GLU A 61 0.58 -9.65 -5.09
N THR A 62 0.44 -8.57 -4.31
CA THR A 62 1.50 -8.05 -3.44
C THR A 62 1.96 -9.11 -2.44
N ARG A 63 1.04 -9.82 -1.77
CA ARG A 63 1.39 -10.88 -0.83
C ARG A 63 2.11 -12.04 -1.51
N GLU A 64 1.65 -12.47 -2.68
CA GLU A 64 2.26 -13.57 -3.45
C GLU A 64 3.66 -13.23 -3.94
N LYS A 65 3.89 -11.96 -4.33
CA LYS A 65 5.15 -11.48 -4.90
C LYS A 65 6.17 -10.97 -3.86
N SER A 66 5.81 -10.95 -2.57
CA SER A 66 6.67 -10.42 -1.51
C SER A 66 7.09 -11.50 -0.52
N ALA A 67 8.37 -11.53 -0.12
CA ALA A 67 8.80 -12.37 1.00
C ALA A 67 8.30 -11.81 2.34
N VAL A 68 8.44 -10.50 2.55
CA VAL A 68 7.92 -9.77 3.71
C VAL A 68 6.94 -8.68 3.26
N VAL A 69 5.80 -8.57 3.94
CA VAL A 69 4.86 -7.47 3.76
C VAL A 69 4.84 -6.66 5.04
N VAL A 70 4.98 -5.33 4.90
CA VAL A 70 4.88 -4.39 6.01
C VAL A 70 3.65 -3.54 5.79
N ALA A 71 2.71 -3.59 6.74
CA ALA A 71 1.63 -2.62 6.84
C ALA A 71 2.22 -1.27 7.29
N LEU A 72 2.41 -0.35 6.34
CA LEU A 72 3.00 0.95 6.59
C LEU A 72 1.91 1.98 6.92
N GLY A 73 1.84 2.35 8.20
CA GLY A 73 0.96 3.40 8.71
C GLY A 73 -0.42 2.91 9.18
N GLY A 74 -1.13 3.79 9.90
CA GLY A 74 -2.36 3.42 10.61
C GLY A 74 -3.50 2.90 9.72
N CYS A 75 -3.59 3.36 8.46
CA CYS A 75 -4.61 2.87 7.53
C CYS A 75 -4.39 1.39 7.17
N ALA A 76 -3.15 1.01 6.85
CA ALA A 76 -2.82 -0.36 6.48
C ALA A 76 -2.93 -1.30 7.69
N CYS A 77 -2.45 -0.87 8.86
CA CYS A 77 -2.49 -1.67 10.08
C CYS A 77 -3.90 -1.84 10.64
N TYR A 78 -4.69 -0.76 10.69
CA TYR A 78 -5.88 -0.69 11.54
C TYR A 78 -7.12 -0.09 10.87
N GLY A 79 -7.05 0.27 9.57
CA GLY A 79 -8.09 0.98 8.83
C GLY A 79 -8.04 2.50 9.03
N ASN A 80 -7.71 2.99 10.23
CA ASN A 80 -7.64 4.43 10.53
C ASN A 80 -8.94 5.14 10.10
N ILE A 81 -8.85 6.30 9.43
CA ILE A 81 -10.02 7.10 9.05
C ILE A 81 -11.00 6.36 8.13
N THR A 82 -10.55 5.34 7.37
CA THR A 82 -11.44 4.59 6.47
C THR A 82 -12.34 3.62 7.21
N ARG A 83 -12.13 3.41 8.52
CA ARG A 83 -13.11 2.75 9.40
C ARG A 83 -14.46 3.49 9.44
N PHE A 84 -14.47 4.78 9.12
CA PHE A 84 -15.67 5.61 9.09
C PHE A 84 -16.27 5.75 7.68
N SER A 85 -15.66 5.14 6.66
CA SER A 85 -16.25 5.06 5.32
C SER A 85 -17.58 4.32 5.38
N ARG A 86 -18.57 4.82 4.63
CA ARG A 86 -19.94 4.28 4.62
C ARG A 86 -20.63 4.35 3.25
N GLY A 87 -19.86 4.56 2.18
CA GLY A 87 -20.38 4.65 0.82
C GLY A 87 -21.31 5.86 0.58
N GLY A 88 -22.08 5.78 -0.50
CA GLY A 88 -23.07 6.78 -0.89
C GLY A 88 -22.51 8.05 -1.55
N GLN A 89 -21.19 8.18 -1.66
CA GLN A 89 -20.54 9.32 -2.30
C GLN A 89 -20.28 9.08 -3.80
N GLN A 90 -20.61 10.06 -4.64
CA GLN A 90 -20.31 10.01 -6.08
C GLN A 90 -18.79 10.05 -6.34
N ASN A 91 -18.26 9.48 -7.42
CA ASN A 91 -18.92 8.75 -8.51
C ASN A 91 -18.98 7.22 -8.31
N GLN A 92 -18.62 6.73 -7.13
CA GLN A 92 -18.65 5.31 -6.79
C GLN A 92 -19.39 5.12 -5.46
N PRO A 93 -20.71 5.31 -5.43
CA PRO A 93 -21.48 5.20 -4.19
C PRO A 93 -21.41 3.79 -3.55
N ALA A 94 -21.04 2.78 -4.33
CA ALA A 94 -20.84 1.41 -3.86
C ALA A 94 -19.49 1.18 -3.12
N HIS A 95 -18.54 2.13 -3.16
CA HIS A 95 -17.28 2.02 -2.42
C HIS A 95 -17.51 2.36 -0.94
N GLU A 96 -18.00 1.38 -0.19
CA GLU A 96 -18.45 1.58 1.18
C GLU A 96 -17.52 0.98 2.24
N ALA A 97 -16.92 -0.18 1.95
CA ALA A 97 -16.27 -1.00 2.96
C ALA A 97 -14.75 -1.05 2.75
N TYR A 98 -14.02 -0.63 3.79
CA TYR A 98 -12.56 -0.60 3.81
C TYR A 98 -12.01 -1.41 4.98
N LEU A 99 -11.10 -2.34 4.70
CA LEU A 99 -10.46 -3.19 5.70
C LEU A 99 -8.94 -2.92 5.77
N PRO A 100 -8.31 -3.02 6.96
CA PRO A 100 -6.85 -3.09 7.04
C PRO A 100 -6.35 -4.30 6.27
N ILE A 101 -5.12 -4.23 5.76
CA ILE A 101 -4.61 -5.26 4.85
C ILE A 101 -4.48 -6.64 5.52
N GLY A 102 -4.28 -6.66 6.85
CA GLY A 102 -4.19 -7.87 7.67
C GLY A 102 -5.48 -8.69 7.74
N ASP A 103 -6.63 -8.09 7.43
CA ASP A 103 -7.91 -8.82 7.36
C ASP A 103 -8.05 -9.59 6.02
N ILE A 104 -7.19 -9.33 5.03
CA ILE A 104 -7.26 -9.90 3.67
C ILE A 104 -6.06 -10.80 3.36
N ILE A 105 -4.86 -10.38 3.77
CA ILE A 105 -3.61 -11.10 3.56
C ILE A 105 -2.85 -11.27 4.87
N LYS A 106 -1.98 -12.28 4.94
CA LYS A 106 -1.04 -12.40 6.06
C LYS A 106 0.03 -11.31 5.96
N VAL A 107 0.07 -10.44 6.97
CA VAL A 107 1.12 -9.44 7.17
C VAL A 107 2.18 -10.03 8.09
#